data_AF-A0AAW2IQ80-F1
#
_entry.id   AF-A0AAW2IQ80-F1
#
_cell.length_a   1.000
_cell.length_b   1.000
_cell.length_c   1.000
_cell.angle_alpha   90.00
_cell.angle_beta   90.00
_cell.angle_gamma   90.00
#
_symmetry.space_group_name_H-M   'P 1'
#
loop_
_entity.id
_entity.type
_entity.pdbx_description
1 polymer ?
#
loop_
_entity_poly.entity_id
_entity_poly.type
_entity_poly.pdbx_seq_one_letter_code
_entity_poly.pdbx_strand_id
1 'polypeptide(L)' 'SQLQQIVALSTTEAEYIAATEAFKEALWLEGIVKEIGFLKQKITIFSDSQSAIQLCKNPVFHDRTKHIDV' A
#
# COMPACT_ATOMS: atom_id res chain seq x y z
N SER A 1 -11.91 18.45 -12.38
CA SER A 1 -10.54 18.14 -11.91
C SER A 1 -10.59 16.87 -11.08
N GLN A 2 -9.76 15.88 -11.39
CA GLN A 2 -9.48 14.79 -10.45
C GLN A 2 -8.46 15.33 -9.45
N LEU A 3 -8.96 15.82 -8.31
CA LEU A 3 -8.08 16.28 -7.24
C LEU A 3 -7.44 15.04 -6.61
N GLN A 4 -6.11 15.04 -6.46
CA GLN A 4 -5.43 14.03 -5.65
C GLN A 4 -5.91 14.17 -4.20
N GLN A 5 -6.50 13.11 -3.64
CA GLN A 5 -6.99 13.13 -2.26
C GLN A 5 -5.85 13.15 -1.24
N ILE A 6 -4.68 12.63 -1.63
CA ILE A 6 -3.47 12.58 -0.80
C ILE A 6 -2.34 13.26 -1.59
N VAL A 7 -1.64 14.19 -0.94
CA VAL A 7 -0.45 14.85 -1.50
C VAL A 7 0.79 14.29 -0.81
N ALA A 8 1.64 13.60 -1.56
CA ALA A 8 2.92 13.10 -1.07
C ALA A 8 3.94 14.25 -1.00
N LEU A 9 4.71 14.32 0.09
CA LEU A 9 5.77 15.34 0.26
C LEU A 9 7.14 14.84 -0.20
N SER A 10 7.26 13.56 -0.54
CA SER A 10 8.46 12.99 -1.16
C SER A 10 8.11 11.83 -2.10
N THR A 11 9.08 11.44 -2.94
CA THR A 11 8.95 10.25 -3.80
C THR A 11 8.80 8.97 -3.00
N THR A 12 9.48 8.86 -1.84
CA THR A 12 9.32 7.70 -0.95
C THR A 12 7.90 7.59 -0.40
N GLU A 13 7.29 8.72 -0.05
CA GLU A 13 5.89 8.75 0.41
C GLU A 13 4.93 8.42 -0.73
N ALA A 14 5.18 8.92 -1.94
CA ALA A 14 4.35 8.61 -3.10
C ALA A 14 4.35 7.10 -3.41
N GLU A 15 5.52 6.47 -3.38
CA GLU A 15 5.67 5.02 -3.56
C GLU A 15 5.03 4.21 -2.43
N TYR A 16 5.11 4.70 -1.19
CA TYR A 16 4.43 4.07 -0.06
C TYR A 16 2.91 4.13 -0.18
N ILE A 17 2.36 5.28 -0.56
CA ILE A 17 0.93 5.47 -0.82
C ILE A 17 0.50 4.50 -1.95
N ALA A 18 1.23 4.48 -3.06
CA ALA A 18 0.95 3.61 -4.20
C ALA A 18 0.98 2.12 -3.81
N ALA A 19 1.98 1.69 -3.06
CA ALA A 19 2.08 0.32 -2.55
C ALA A 19 0.92 -0.05 -1.62
N THR A 20 0.44 0.92 -0.83
CA THR A 20 -0.69 0.70 0.08
C THR A 20 -2.02 0.60 -0.66
N GLU A 21 -2.26 1.45 -1.64
CA GLU A 21 -3.45 1.35 -2.51
C GLU A 21 -3.45 0.02 -3.29
N ALA A 22 -2.31 -0.38 -3.85
CA ALA A 22 -2.17 -1.69 -4.50
C ALA A 22 -2.47 -2.85 -3.53
N PHE A 23 -2.12 -2.72 -2.24
CA PHE A 23 -2.44 -3.71 -1.22
C PHE A 23 -3.93 -3.78 -0.89
N LYS A 24 -4.62 -2.63 -0.81
CA LYS A 24 -6.08 -2.58 -0.63
C LYS A 24 -6.81 -3.30 -1.78
N GLU A 25 -6.41 -3.02 -3.01
CA GLU A 25 -6.99 -3.69 -4.19
C GLU A 25 -6.69 -5.19 -4.20
N ALA A 26 -5.46 -5.58 -3.88
CA ALA A 26 -5.09 -7.00 -3.82
C ALA A 26 -5.87 -7.75 -2.73
N LEU A 27 -6.13 -7.12 -1.59
CA LEU A 27 -6.95 -7.69 -0.52
C LEU A 27 -8.41 -7.86 -0.96
N TRP A 28 -8.95 -6.87 -1.69
CA TRP A 28 -10.28 -6.97 -2.26
C TRP A 28 -10.39 -8.13 -3.28
N LEU A 29 -9.40 -8.25 -4.17
CA LEU A 29 -9.32 -9.36 -5.13
C LEU A 29 -9.19 -10.72 -4.43
N GLU A 30 -8.44 -10.80 -3.34
CA GLU A 30 -8.34 -12.03 -2.53
C GLU A 30 -9.70 -12.46 -1.98
N GLY A 31 -10.56 -11.51 -1.61
CA GLY A 31 -11.95 -11.78 -1.22
C GLY A 31 -12.74 -12.48 -2.34
N ILE A 32 -12.70 -11.93 -3.55
CA ILE A 32 -13.38 -12.52 -4.72
C ILE A 32 -12.82 -13.91 -5.04
N VAL A 33 -11.50 -14.04 -5.03
CA VAL A 33 -10.80 -15.30 -5.28
C VAL A 33 -11.22 -16.38 -4.26
N LYS A 34 -11.39 -16.00 -2.99
CA LYS A 34 -11.88 -16.89 -1.94
C LYS A 34 -13.33 -17.33 -2.20
N GLU A 35 -14.19 -16.42 -2.64
CA GLU A 35 -15.58 -16.74 -3.01
C GLU A 35 -15.67 -17.77 -4.16
N ILE A 36 -14.71 -17.72 -5.08
CA ILE A 36 -14.63 -18.66 -6.22
C ILE A 36 -13.98 -20.00 -5.80
N GLY A 37 -13.55 -20.15 -4.55
CA GLY A 37 -13.07 -21.42 -3.97
C GLY A 37 -11.55 -21.56 -3.88
N PHE A 38 -10.79 -20.50 -4.14
CA PHE A 38 -9.33 -20.52 -3.99
C PHE A 38 -8.93 -20.04 -2.59
N LEU A 39 -8.58 -21.00 -1.71
CA LEU A 39 -8.43 -20.76 -0.27
C LEU A 39 -7.02 -20.34 0.20
N LYS A 40 -6.00 -20.36 -0.67
CA LYS A 40 -4.61 -20.01 -0.29
C LYS A 40 -3.97 -19.13 -1.35
N GLN A 41 -4.13 -17.81 -1.22
CA GLN A 41 -3.31 -16.86 -1.96
C GLN A 41 -2.51 -16.01 -0.99
N LYS A 42 -1.18 -16.03 -1.17
CA LYS A 42 -0.30 -15.07 -0.51
C LYS A 42 -0.18 -13.87 -1.43
N ILE A 43 -0.71 -12.73 -1.01
CA ILE A 43 -0.50 -11.46 -1.71
C ILE A 43 0.96 -11.04 -1.47
N THR A 44 1.69 -10.78 -2.55
CA THR A 44 3.04 -10.21 -2.49
C THR A 44 3.09 -9.01 -3.42
N ILE A 45 3.47 -7.85 -2.88
CA ILE A 45 3.62 -6.61 -3.65
C ILE A 45 5.10 -6.30 -3.74
N PHE A 46 5.54 -5.95 -4.94
CA PHE A 46 6.91 -5.53 -5.23
C PHE A 46 6.92 -4.03 -5.49
N SER A 47 7.95 -3.36 -4.97
CA SER A 47 8.27 -1.97 -5.26
C SER A 47 9.77 -1.89 -5.50
N ASP A 48 10.21 -1.01 -6.38
CA ASP A 48 11.62 -0.71 -6.64
C ASP A 48 12.21 0.25 -5.58
N SER A 49 11.35 0.96 -4.86
CA SER A 49 11.71 1.89 -3.79
C SER A 49 12.03 1.15 -2.49
N GLN A 50 13.32 0.95 -2.23
CA GLN A 50 13.79 0.32 -0.98
C GLN A 50 13.37 1.10 0.27
N SER A 51 13.33 2.44 0.20
CA SER A 51 12.86 3.27 1.30
C SER A 51 11.38 3.07 1.57
N ALA A 52 10.54 2.97 0.53
CA ALA A 52 9.11 2.65 0.69
C ALA A 52 8.91 1.23 1.25
N ILE A 53 9.68 0.25 0.78
CA ILE A 53 9.64 -1.13 1.33
C ILE A 53 9.98 -1.14 2.82
N GLN A 54 11.02 -0.40 3.23
CA GLN A 54 11.39 -0.29 4.63
C GLN A 54 10.29 0.38 5.46
N LEU A 55 9.62 1.39 4.89
CA LEU A 55 8.50 2.08 5.51
C LEU A 55 7.30 1.15 5.72
N CYS A 56 6.94 0.35 4.72
CA CYS A 56 5.87 -0.67 4.82
C CYS A 56 6.17 -1.75 5.87
N LYS A 57 7.44 -2.09 6.10
CA LYS A 57 7.84 -3.18 7.00
C LYS A 57 7.95 -2.74 8.46
N ASN A 58 7.95 -1.45 8.76
CA ASN A 58 8.27 -0.96 10.09
C ASN A 58 7.12 -0.12 10.69
N PRO A 59 6.34 -0.68 11.64
CA PRO A 59 5.18 0.00 12.22
C PRO A 59 5.55 1.25 13.02
N VAL A 60 6.82 1.42 13.42
CA VAL A 60 7.31 2.59 14.18
C VAL A 60 7.26 3.88 13.37
N PHE A 61 7.23 3.80 12.03
CA PHE A 61 7.18 4.99 11.18
C PHE A 61 5.77 5.57 10.99
N HIS A 62 4.70 4.88 11.41
CA HIS A 62 3.34 5.44 11.39
C HIS A 62 3.26 6.77 12.19
N ASP A 63 4.07 6.92 13.24
CA ASP A 63 4.16 8.16 14.01
C ASP A 63 4.90 9.30 13.30
N ARG A 64 5.75 9.00 12.31
CA ARG A 64 6.50 10.00 11.51
C ARG A 64 5.82 10.34 10.17
N THR A 65 4.86 9.55 9.74
CA THR A 65 4.03 9.77 8.54
C THR A 65 2.62 10.23 8.89
N LYS A 66 2.44 10.98 9.99
CA LYS A 66 1.13 11.45 10.45
C LYS A 66 0.37 12.32 9.43
N HIS A 67 1.07 12.90 8.46
CA HIS A 67 0.45 13.67 7.38
C HIS A 67 0.01 12.81 6.20
N ILE A 68 0.35 11.52 6.19
CA ILE A 68 -0.02 10.55 5.17
C ILE A 68 -1.26 9.82 5.68
N ASP A 69 -2.43 10.33 5.31
CA ASP A 69 -3.72 9.70 5.64
C ASP A 69 -4.06 8.70 4.53
N VAL A 70 -3.52 7.48 4.66
CA VAL A 70 -3.69 6.36 3.72
C VAL A 70 -4.56 5.28 4.34
#